data_AF-A0AAU4BXS0-F1
#
_entry.id   AF-A0AAU4BXS0-F1
#
_cell.length_a   1.000
_cell.length_b   1.000
_cell.length_c   1.000
_cell.angle_alpha   90.00
_cell.angle_beta   90.00
_cell.angle_gamma   90.00
#
_symmetry.space_group_name_H-M   'P 1'
#
loop_
_entity.id
_entity.type
_entity.pdbx_description
1 polymer ?
#
loop_
_entity_poly.entity_id
_entity_poly.type
_entity_poly.pdbx_seq_one_letter_code
_entity_poly.pdbx_strand_id
1 'polypeptide(L)'
;MNRRTKALRSLATASAIAGLITTAAVVETAGAAAAGPTASRWTAAAARQFWTNERMAEAEPFPDVPGMPLSPRALPGRLTGAHPTSSHFGGLAMIGRMYVQRGSGSYFCTASVINSPHHNIVLTAGHCLDAKTGSSSMAFVPQWTAANPRPHGIFPVATGSENRSRIWIDQRYYDRGHVRGAPWDVAFVQVGARDDGRQVQDVVGGNTLATGRGYAFARVRLVGYPGSDRQPLTCTSSTTRFTPTDHTPGSYLRIVCSDYRSGTSGSPFLAKFNARTGTGEVVGSIGGWKTGGPTAGVSYSPNFGSDIQRLYEAAVAGTPPARPRTLP
;
A
#
# COMPACT_ATOMS: atom_id res chain seq x y z
N MET A 1 36.08 44.74 -101.28
CA MET A 1 35.59 43.44 -101.79
C MET A 1 35.17 42.57 -100.63
N ASN A 2 33.96 41.97 -100.71
CA ASN A 2 33.36 40.95 -99.82
C ASN A 2 33.10 41.35 -98.35
N ARG A 3 32.03 40.95 -97.66
CA ARG A 3 30.67 40.42 -97.87
C ARG A 3 30.19 40.18 -96.41
N ARG A 4 28.92 40.51 -96.08
CA ARG A 4 27.96 39.78 -95.19
C ARG A 4 28.50 39.23 -93.82
N THR A 5 27.84 39.26 -92.65
CA THR A 5 26.42 39.16 -92.26
C THR A 5 26.34 39.23 -90.72
N LYS A 6 25.12 39.49 -90.21
CA LYS A 6 24.63 39.60 -88.81
C LYS A 6 24.94 38.41 -87.87
N ALA A 7 24.95 38.66 -86.55
CA ALA A 7 24.10 38.03 -85.50
C ALA A 7 24.72 38.24 -84.08
N LEU A 8 24.07 38.99 -83.17
CA LEU A 8 23.12 38.55 -82.12
C LEU A 8 23.76 37.81 -80.92
N ARG A 9 23.83 38.47 -79.75
CA ARG A 9 23.04 38.17 -78.52
C ARG A 9 23.59 38.91 -77.30
N SER A 10 22.67 39.54 -76.58
CA SER A 10 22.83 40.32 -75.35
C SER A 10 23.22 39.46 -74.15
N LEU A 11 23.95 40.05 -73.19
CA LEU A 11 23.75 39.85 -71.75
C LEU A 11 24.24 41.10 -70.99
N ALA A 12 23.31 41.75 -70.31
CA ALA A 12 23.51 42.96 -69.53
C ALA A 12 24.06 42.60 -68.14
N THR A 13 25.07 43.35 -67.69
CA THR A 13 25.56 43.37 -66.31
C THR A 13 25.04 44.65 -65.64
N ALA A 14 24.24 44.48 -64.58
CA ALA A 14 23.66 45.58 -63.80
C ALA A 14 24.44 45.76 -62.49
N SER A 15 24.74 47.02 -62.19
CA SER A 15 25.51 47.53 -61.07
C SER A 15 24.90 47.25 -59.69
N ALA A 16 25.76 47.01 -58.70
CA ALA A 16 25.42 46.88 -57.30
C ALA A 16 25.19 48.26 -56.64
N ILE A 17 24.10 48.39 -55.88
CA ILE A 17 23.84 49.50 -54.95
C ILE A 17 23.79 48.90 -53.55
N ALA A 18 24.63 49.41 -52.65
CA ALA A 18 24.68 49.04 -51.25
C ALA A 18 23.50 49.67 -50.48
N GLY A 19 22.70 48.85 -49.81
CA GLY A 19 21.65 49.28 -48.89
C GLY A 19 22.02 48.98 -47.43
N LEU A 20 22.00 50.01 -46.58
CA LEU A 20 22.09 49.90 -45.13
C LEU A 20 20.90 49.09 -44.58
N ILE A 21 21.17 48.05 -43.79
CA ILE A 21 20.15 47.33 -43.02
C ILE A 21 20.24 47.81 -41.57
N THR A 22 19.21 48.51 -41.11
CA THR A 22 18.95 48.78 -39.69
C THR A 22 18.40 47.53 -39.02
N THR A 23 19.16 46.92 -38.12
CA THR A 23 18.69 45.80 -37.28
C THR A 23 17.80 46.32 -36.16
N ALA A 24 16.50 46.01 -36.23
CA ALA A 24 15.59 46.16 -35.09
C ALA A 24 15.87 45.03 -34.08
N ALA A 25 16.23 45.39 -32.84
CA ALA A 25 16.38 44.44 -31.76
C ALA A 25 15.00 43.93 -31.33
N VAL A 26 14.73 42.65 -31.53
CA VAL A 26 13.58 41.97 -30.95
C VAL A 26 13.94 41.63 -29.50
N VAL A 27 13.29 42.30 -28.54
CA VAL A 27 13.35 41.88 -27.14
C VAL A 27 12.46 40.65 -27.00
N GLU A 28 13.06 39.47 -26.98
CA GLU A 28 12.37 38.25 -26.55
C GLU A 28 12.03 38.42 -25.06
N THR A 29 10.74 38.65 -24.79
CA THR A 29 10.21 38.43 -23.46
C THR A 29 10.22 36.92 -23.23
N ALA A 30 11.15 36.45 -22.40
CA ALA A 30 11.17 35.08 -21.92
C ALA A 30 9.86 34.82 -21.18
N GLY A 31 8.88 34.25 -21.88
CA GLY A 31 7.65 33.77 -21.29
C GLY A 31 8.01 32.72 -20.25
N ALA A 32 7.63 32.97 -18.99
CA ALA A 32 7.62 31.95 -17.96
C ALA A 32 6.83 30.76 -18.51
N ALA A 33 7.53 29.68 -18.86
CA ALA A 33 6.92 28.44 -19.28
C ALA A 33 6.01 28.01 -18.12
N ALA A 34 4.70 28.11 -18.34
CA ALA A 34 3.70 27.60 -17.43
C ALA A 34 4.04 26.13 -17.19
N ALA A 35 4.40 25.80 -15.95
CA ALA A 35 4.47 24.42 -15.51
C ALA A 35 3.14 23.77 -15.89
N GLY A 36 3.18 22.77 -16.77
CA GLY A 36 2.02 21.92 -17.05
C GLY A 36 1.46 21.40 -15.72
N PRO A 37 0.18 20.99 -15.66
CA PRO A 37 -0.45 20.59 -14.41
C PRO A 37 0.38 19.49 -13.75
N THR A 38 1.14 19.85 -12.72
CA THR A 38 1.76 18.86 -11.84
C THR A 38 0.58 18.08 -11.29
N ALA A 39 0.48 16.79 -11.61
CA ALA A 39 -0.47 15.90 -10.98
C ALA A 39 -0.45 16.21 -9.48
N SER A 40 -1.60 16.62 -8.93
CA SER A 40 -1.67 17.11 -7.56
C SER A 40 -1.07 16.04 -6.64
N ARG A 41 -0.01 16.39 -5.91
CA ARG A 41 0.65 15.44 -5.00
C ARG A 41 -0.40 14.90 -4.02
N TRP A 42 -0.38 13.60 -3.78
CA TRP A 42 -1.24 12.97 -2.79
C TRP A 42 -0.76 13.35 -1.37
N THR A 43 -1.23 14.51 -0.89
CA THR A 43 -0.87 15.12 0.39
C THR A 43 -1.82 14.70 1.51
N ALA A 44 -1.47 15.01 2.77
CA ALA A 44 -2.35 14.79 3.91
C ALA A 44 -3.66 15.57 3.77
N ALA A 45 -3.61 16.80 3.25
CA ALA A 45 -4.80 17.62 3.00
C ALA A 45 -5.71 16.98 1.93
N ALA A 46 -5.14 16.51 0.82
CA ALA A 46 -5.88 15.82 -0.22
C ALA A 46 -6.50 14.51 0.31
N ALA A 47 -5.74 13.72 1.08
CA ALA A 47 -6.25 12.51 1.71
C ALA A 47 -7.39 12.81 2.70
N ARG A 48 -7.28 13.87 3.52
CA ARG A 48 -8.35 14.30 4.44
C ARG A 48 -9.64 14.68 3.72
N GLN A 49 -9.53 15.40 2.61
CA GLN A 49 -10.66 15.83 1.80
C GLN A 49 -11.33 14.65 1.08
N PHE A 50 -10.53 13.72 0.58
CA PHE A 50 -11.02 12.56 -0.15
C PHE A 50 -11.63 11.50 0.78
N TRP A 51 -10.92 11.13 1.85
CA TRP A 51 -11.36 10.16 2.84
C TRP A 51 -12.10 10.86 3.97
N THR A 52 -13.35 11.28 3.71
CA THR A 52 -14.22 11.83 4.76
C THR A 52 -14.60 10.76 5.79
N ASN A 53 -15.14 11.17 6.94
CA ASN A 53 -15.58 10.21 7.97
C ASN A 53 -16.66 9.27 7.42
N GLU A 54 -17.56 9.82 6.61
CA GLU A 54 -18.67 9.14 5.95
C GLU A 54 -18.12 8.11 4.96
N ARG A 55 -17.22 8.53 4.06
CA ARG A 55 -16.58 7.63 3.09
C ARG A 55 -15.82 6.48 3.76
N MET A 56 -15.14 6.77 4.87
CA MET A 56 -14.41 5.76 5.65
C MET A 56 -15.32 4.81 6.43
N ALA A 57 -16.52 5.25 6.81
CA ALA A 57 -17.53 4.43 7.45
C ALA A 57 -18.25 3.52 6.45
N GLU A 58 -18.47 4.02 5.23
CA GLU A 58 -19.08 3.28 4.12
C GLU A 58 -18.11 2.36 3.37
N ALA A 59 -16.80 2.53 3.57
CA ALA A 59 -15.79 1.69 2.93
C ALA A 59 -16.00 0.22 3.27
N GLU A 60 -16.02 -0.62 2.24
CA GLU A 60 -16.20 -2.06 2.39
C GLU A 60 -14.86 -2.74 2.69
N PRO A 61 -14.86 -3.93 3.29
CA PRO A 61 -13.66 -4.76 3.29
C PRO A 61 -13.13 -4.94 1.86
N PHE A 62 -11.80 -4.95 1.69
CA PHE A 62 -11.20 -5.21 0.38
C PHE A 62 -11.76 -6.51 -0.22
N PRO A 63 -12.18 -6.49 -1.49
CA PRO A 63 -12.93 -7.59 -2.08
C PRO A 63 -12.08 -8.83 -2.20
N ASP A 64 -12.75 -9.99 -2.17
CA ASP A 64 -12.11 -11.27 -2.35
C ASP A 64 -11.39 -11.36 -3.70
N VAL A 65 -10.24 -12.02 -3.67
CA VAL A 65 -9.45 -12.27 -4.87
C VAL A 65 -10.14 -13.33 -5.73
N PRO A 66 -10.37 -13.10 -7.04
CA PRO A 66 -10.91 -14.12 -7.93
C PRO A 66 -10.10 -15.42 -7.92
N GLY A 67 -10.77 -16.57 -7.79
CA GLY A 67 -10.12 -17.88 -7.71
C GLY A 67 -9.59 -18.25 -6.32
N MET A 68 -9.71 -17.36 -5.33
CA MET A 68 -9.57 -17.70 -3.92
C MET A 68 -10.92 -18.00 -3.29
N PRO A 69 -10.95 -18.77 -2.18
CA PRO A 69 -12.17 -18.90 -1.39
C PRO A 69 -12.68 -17.53 -0.97
N LEU A 70 -14.00 -17.38 -0.97
CA LEU A 70 -14.63 -16.17 -0.45
C LEU A 70 -14.24 -16.00 1.02
N SER A 71 -13.93 -14.77 1.41
CA SER A 71 -13.70 -14.47 2.80
C SER A 71 -14.98 -14.76 3.59
N PRO A 72 -14.84 -15.29 4.82
CA PRO A 72 -16.00 -15.60 5.63
C PRO A 72 -16.78 -14.33 5.92
N ARG A 73 -18.05 -14.30 5.50
CA ARG A 73 -18.99 -13.24 5.85
C ARG A 73 -19.51 -13.46 7.27
N ALA A 74 -20.07 -12.42 7.88
CA ALA A 74 -20.77 -12.57 9.15
C ALA A 74 -21.90 -13.57 8.96
N LEU A 75 -21.78 -14.75 9.58
CA LEU A 75 -22.87 -15.69 9.73
C LEU A 75 -23.33 -15.62 11.18
N PRO A 76 -24.64 -15.44 11.47
CA PRO A 76 -25.17 -15.68 12.80
C PRO A 76 -25.09 -17.19 13.06
N GLY A 77 -24.00 -17.63 13.68
CA GLY A 77 -23.73 -19.03 13.95
C GLY A 77 -22.63 -19.18 14.97
N ARG A 78 -23.00 -19.61 16.18
CA ARG A 78 -22.11 -19.87 17.31
C ARG A 78 -21.14 -20.98 16.89
N LEU A 79 -19.84 -20.67 16.78
CA LEU A 79 -18.82 -21.71 16.63
C LEU A 79 -18.89 -22.63 17.85
N THR A 80 -19.26 -23.89 17.63
CA THR A 80 -19.30 -24.92 18.67
C THR A 80 -17.87 -25.40 18.92
N GLY A 81 -17.26 -24.87 19.98
CA GLY A 81 -15.93 -25.27 20.45
C GLY A 81 -15.31 -24.25 21.39
N ALA A 82 -14.50 -24.70 22.34
CA ALA A 82 -13.71 -23.86 23.24
C ALA A 82 -12.54 -23.20 22.48
N HIS A 83 -12.86 -22.35 21.50
CA HIS A 83 -11.87 -21.51 20.83
C HIS A 83 -11.57 -20.29 21.70
N PRO A 84 -10.33 -19.77 21.69
CA PRO A 84 -10.05 -18.46 22.27
C PRO A 84 -11.01 -17.43 21.69
N THR A 85 -11.86 -16.87 22.55
CA THR A 85 -12.88 -15.90 22.15
C THR A 85 -12.21 -14.56 21.86
N SER A 86 -12.44 -14.05 20.65
CA SER A 86 -12.12 -12.67 20.32
C SER A 86 -13.11 -11.71 20.98
N SER A 87 -12.67 -10.49 21.27
CA SER A 87 -13.53 -9.44 21.82
C SER A 87 -13.25 -8.10 21.15
N HIS A 88 -14.27 -7.27 20.98
CA HIS A 88 -14.09 -5.87 20.62
C HIS A 88 -13.36 -5.10 21.73
N PHE A 89 -12.60 -4.07 21.35
CA PHE A 89 -11.95 -3.15 22.26
C PHE A 89 -11.63 -1.81 21.57
N GLY A 90 -11.07 -0.84 22.30
CA GLY A 90 -10.77 0.50 21.78
C GLY A 90 -9.59 0.59 20.78
N GLY A 91 -9.01 -0.53 20.35
CA GLY A 91 -7.87 -0.55 19.43
C GLY A 91 -6.52 -0.28 20.10
N LEU A 92 -5.46 -0.43 19.31
CA LEU A 92 -4.10 -0.03 19.67
C LEU A 92 -3.69 1.13 18.75
N ALA A 93 -2.99 2.13 19.29
CA ALA A 93 -2.69 3.37 18.57
C ALA A 93 -2.03 3.13 17.20
N MET A 94 -1.10 2.18 17.12
CA MET A 94 -0.32 1.87 15.92
C MET A 94 -0.99 0.92 14.92
N ILE A 95 -2.21 0.44 15.20
CA ILE A 95 -2.95 -0.49 14.33
C ILE A 95 -4.21 0.19 13.86
N GLY A 96 -4.49 0.10 12.57
CA GLY A 96 -5.57 0.88 11.96
C GLY A 96 -6.07 0.27 10.66
N ARG A 97 -6.89 1.05 9.96
CA ARG A 97 -7.39 0.71 8.63
C ARG A 97 -6.48 1.32 7.56
N MET A 98 -6.12 0.51 6.56
CA MET A 98 -5.52 0.96 5.30
C MET A 98 -6.65 1.11 4.29
N TYR A 99 -6.98 2.34 3.94
CA TYR A 99 -8.01 2.68 2.97
C TYR A 99 -7.46 2.73 1.55
N VAL A 100 -8.21 2.17 0.61
CA VAL A 100 -7.83 2.05 -0.80
C VAL A 100 -9.06 2.33 -1.67
N GLN A 101 -8.91 3.20 -2.66
CA GLN A 101 -9.92 3.38 -3.70
C GLN A 101 -9.61 2.46 -4.89
N ARG A 102 -10.60 1.74 -5.42
CA ARG A 102 -10.44 0.97 -6.65
C ARG A 102 -11.64 1.21 -7.58
N GLY A 103 -11.37 1.83 -8.73
CA GLY A 103 -12.46 2.37 -9.57
C GLY A 103 -13.28 3.39 -8.78
N SER A 104 -14.60 3.23 -8.78
CA SER A 104 -15.51 4.01 -7.92
C SER A 104 -15.62 3.50 -6.49
N GLY A 105 -15.18 2.26 -6.21
CA GLY A 105 -15.31 1.62 -4.91
C GLY A 105 -14.30 2.11 -3.87
N SER A 106 -14.73 2.11 -2.60
CA SER A 106 -13.92 2.47 -1.44
C SER A 106 -13.76 1.25 -0.54
N TYR A 107 -12.52 0.87 -0.26
CA TYR A 107 -12.21 -0.36 0.43
C TYR A 107 -11.25 -0.15 1.60
N PHE A 108 -11.16 -1.13 2.49
CA PHE A 108 -10.14 -1.15 3.52
C PHE A 108 -9.58 -2.55 3.83
N CYS A 109 -8.35 -2.56 4.32
CA CYS A 109 -7.72 -3.67 5.03
C CYS A 109 -7.27 -3.20 6.42
N THR A 110 -6.70 -4.11 7.22
CA THR A 110 -5.99 -3.78 8.45
C THR A 110 -4.51 -3.52 8.15
N ALA A 111 -3.90 -2.61 8.88
CA ALA A 111 -2.47 -2.35 8.80
C ALA A 111 -1.88 -1.93 10.15
N SER A 112 -0.56 -2.00 10.27
CA SER A 112 0.16 -1.66 11.50
C SER A 112 1.45 -0.90 11.25
N VAL A 113 1.76 0.08 12.10
CA VAL A 113 3.02 0.83 12.03
C VAL A 113 4.16 -0.06 12.52
N ILE A 114 5.25 -0.08 11.74
CA ILE A 114 6.47 -0.80 12.05
C ILE A 114 7.58 0.22 12.33
N ASN A 115 8.34 -0.03 13.41
CA ASN A 115 9.50 0.76 13.76
C ASN A 115 10.44 0.85 12.55
N SER A 116 10.84 2.05 12.18
CA SER A 116 11.73 2.31 11.03
C SER A 116 12.55 3.57 11.25
N PRO A 117 13.75 3.72 10.67
CA PRO A 117 14.57 4.93 10.83
C PRO A 117 13.89 6.23 10.38
N HIS A 118 12.99 6.14 9.39
CA HIS A 118 12.24 7.28 8.86
C HIS A 118 10.84 7.45 9.46
N HIS A 119 10.49 6.61 10.44
CA HIS A 119 9.27 6.73 11.25
C HIS A 119 7.96 6.65 10.45
N ASN A 120 8.00 6.05 9.25
CA ASN A 120 6.95 6.16 8.24
C ASN A 120 6.57 4.85 7.54
N ILE A 121 6.91 3.69 8.11
CA ILE A 121 6.61 2.37 7.54
C ILE A 121 5.35 1.76 8.16
N VAL A 122 4.44 1.31 7.29
CA VAL A 122 3.22 0.57 7.63
C VAL A 122 3.25 -0.81 6.96
N LEU A 123 2.91 -1.86 7.71
CA LEU A 123 2.75 -3.23 7.25
C LEU A 123 1.27 -3.55 6.98
N THR A 124 0.99 -4.22 5.86
CA THR A 124 -0.31 -4.83 5.55
C THR A 124 -0.12 -6.07 4.65
N ALA A 125 -1.21 -6.66 4.14
CA ALA A 125 -1.13 -7.78 3.21
C ALA A 125 -0.85 -7.31 1.76
N GLY A 126 -0.15 -8.15 0.99
CA GLY A 126 0.14 -7.89 -0.42
C GLY A 126 -1.13 -7.76 -1.25
N HIS A 127 -2.09 -8.67 -1.06
CA HIS A 127 -3.35 -8.69 -1.79
C HIS A 127 -4.25 -7.47 -1.57
N CYS A 128 -4.01 -6.68 -0.52
CA CYS A 128 -4.74 -5.43 -0.29
C CYS A 128 -4.28 -4.33 -1.25
N LEU A 129 -3.03 -4.42 -1.72
CA LEU A 129 -2.32 -3.35 -2.41
C LEU A 129 -1.67 -3.81 -3.72
N ASP A 130 -1.95 -5.04 -4.17
CA ASP A 130 -1.49 -5.61 -5.43
C ASP A 130 -2.26 -5.05 -6.63
N ALA A 131 -2.41 -3.73 -6.62
CA ALA A 131 -3.01 -2.91 -7.62
C ALA A 131 -2.30 -3.12 -8.98
N LYS A 132 -2.80 -4.09 -9.76
CA LYS A 132 -2.81 -4.02 -11.23
C LYS A 132 -3.59 -2.78 -11.72
N THR A 133 -4.36 -2.14 -10.82
CA THR A 133 -5.24 -1.00 -11.08
C THR A 133 -4.76 0.20 -10.25
N GLY A 134 -4.08 1.17 -10.86
CA GLY A 134 -3.37 2.27 -10.20
C GLY A 134 -4.19 3.16 -9.26
N SER A 135 -4.46 2.69 -8.05
CA SER A 135 -5.05 3.49 -6.99
C SER A 135 -4.07 4.57 -6.54
N SER A 136 -4.47 5.83 -6.61
CA SER A 136 -3.73 6.98 -6.07
C SER A 136 -4.28 7.43 -4.72
N SER A 137 -5.53 7.12 -4.40
CA SER A 137 -6.23 7.61 -3.21
C SER A 137 -6.10 6.67 -2.01
N MET A 138 -4.88 6.33 -1.60
CA MET A 138 -4.65 5.40 -0.48
C MET A 138 -4.19 6.11 0.79
N ALA A 139 -4.69 5.70 1.95
CA ALA A 139 -4.30 6.30 3.21
C ALA A 139 -4.43 5.34 4.40
N PHE A 140 -3.53 5.49 5.37
CA PHE A 140 -3.60 4.78 6.64
C PHE A 140 -4.24 5.67 7.71
N VAL A 141 -5.16 5.10 8.49
CA VAL A 141 -5.82 5.74 9.63
C VAL A 141 -5.63 4.88 10.87
N PRO A 142 -4.74 5.28 11.80
CA PRO A 142 -4.46 4.53 13.01
C PRO A 142 -5.64 4.59 13.98
N GLN A 143 -5.86 3.47 14.69
CA GLN A 143 -6.84 3.33 15.76
C GLN A 143 -8.27 3.75 15.37
N TRP A 144 -8.64 3.55 14.10
CA TRP A 144 -10.00 3.85 13.63
C TRP A 144 -11.05 3.17 14.52
N THR A 145 -12.14 3.87 14.84
CA THR A 145 -13.39 3.31 15.38
C THR A 145 -14.55 4.09 14.79
N ALA A 146 -15.77 3.54 14.79
CA ALA A 146 -16.94 4.29 14.31
C ALA A 146 -17.23 5.54 15.16
N ALA A 147 -16.94 5.50 16.46
CA ALA A 147 -17.17 6.62 17.38
C ALA A 147 -16.10 7.73 17.24
N ASN A 148 -14.88 7.35 16.92
CA ASN A 148 -13.79 8.27 16.61
C ASN A 148 -13.03 7.75 15.38
N PRO A 149 -13.43 8.18 14.16
CA PRO A 149 -12.86 7.64 12.93
C PRO A 149 -11.41 8.05 12.67
N ARG A 150 -10.88 9.11 13.29
CA ARG A 150 -9.51 9.61 13.06
C ARG A 150 -8.86 10.12 14.35
N PRO A 151 -8.69 9.27 15.38
CA PRO A 151 -8.14 9.72 16.66
C PRO A 151 -6.72 10.29 16.52
N HIS A 152 -5.95 9.78 15.56
CA HIS A 152 -4.56 10.15 15.30
C HIS A 152 -4.35 10.77 13.91
N GLY A 153 -5.44 11.22 13.28
CA GLY A 153 -5.43 11.76 11.92
C GLY A 153 -5.32 10.68 10.83
N ILE A 154 -4.82 11.10 9.67
CA ILE A 154 -4.72 10.30 8.45
C ILE A 154 -3.36 10.51 7.80
N PHE A 155 -2.78 9.43 7.29
CA PHE A 155 -1.45 9.40 6.69
C PHE A 155 -1.57 8.94 5.24
N PRO A 156 -1.35 9.81 4.25
CA PRO A 156 -1.44 9.43 2.84
C PRO A 156 -0.34 8.42 2.48
N VAL A 157 -0.59 7.47 1.58
CA VAL A 157 0.51 6.66 1.02
C VAL A 157 1.44 7.58 0.22
N ALA A 158 2.74 7.54 0.52
CA ALA A 158 3.71 8.41 -0.11
C ALA A 158 3.83 8.09 -1.62
N THR A 159 4.05 9.11 -2.43
CA THR A 159 4.38 8.97 -3.85
C THR A 159 5.85 9.31 -4.10
N GLY A 160 6.50 8.53 -4.97
CA GLY A 160 7.84 8.84 -5.47
C GLY A 160 7.83 9.97 -6.49
N SER A 161 9.02 10.39 -6.94
CA SER A 161 9.21 11.41 -7.98
C SER A 161 8.49 11.08 -9.29
N GLU A 162 8.33 9.80 -9.59
CA GLU A 162 7.59 9.29 -10.75
C GLU A 162 6.06 9.33 -10.58
N ASN A 163 5.55 9.97 -9.52
CA ASN A 163 4.14 9.98 -9.13
C ASN A 163 3.57 8.56 -8.91
N ARG A 164 4.39 7.66 -8.37
CA ARG A 164 4.04 6.26 -8.10
C ARG A 164 3.98 6.00 -6.60
N SER A 165 2.98 5.26 -6.15
CA SER A 165 2.83 4.86 -4.75
C SER A 165 4.04 4.06 -4.28
N ARG A 166 4.54 4.43 -3.09
CA ARG A 166 5.66 3.80 -2.40
C ARG A 166 5.17 2.60 -1.59
N ILE A 167 4.96 1.49 -2.30
CA ILE A 167 4.43 0.22 -1.79
C ILE A 167 5.36 -0.89 -2.27
N TRP A 168 5.92 -1.64 -1.34
CA TRP A 168 6.81 -2.77 -1.61
C TRP A 168 6.07 -4.08 -1.37
N ILE A 169 5.87 -4.82 -2.45
CA ILE A 169 5.39 -6.20 -2.50
C ILE A 169 6.45 -7.01 -3.25
N ASP A 170 6.72 -8.24 -2.84
CA ASP A 170 7.74 -9.07 -3.51
C ASP A 170 7.33 -9.35 -4.97
N GLN A 171 8.26 -9.23 -5.92
CA GLN A 171 7.99 -9.46 -7.34
C GLN A 171 7.44 -10.88 -7.60
N ARG A 172 7.83 -11.89 -6.81
CA ARG A 172 7.31 -13.26 -6.92
C ARG A 172 5.82 -13.33 -6.63
N TYR A 173 5.30 -12.47 -5.78
CA TYR A 173 3.86 -12.40 -5.53
C TYR A 173 3.10 -11.96 -6.80
N TYR A 174 3.61 -10.94 -7.51
CA TYR A 174 3.05 -10.51 -8.80
C TYR A 174 3.18 -11.59 -9.87
N ASP A 175 4.38 -12.16 -10.02
CA ASP A 175 4.71 -13.08 -11.10
C ASP A 175 4.01 -14.45 -10.96
N ARG A 176 3.77 -14.89 -9.72
CA ARG A 176 3.20 -16.21 -9.41
C ARG A 176 1.71 -16.19 -9.08
N GLY A 177 1.13 -14.99 -8.95
CA GLY A 177 -0.26 -14.79 -8.56
C GLY A 177 -0.55 -15.22 -7.12
N HIS A 178 -1.80 -15.06 -6.70
CA HIS A 178 -2.18 -15.17 -5.28
C HIS A 178 -1.98 -16.56 -4.67
N VAL A 179 -2.10 -17.63 -5.47
CA VAL A 179 -1.92 -19.01 -4.96
C VAL A 179 -0.43 -19.33 -4.80
N ARG A 180 0.34 -19.30 -5.88
CA ARG A 180 1.77 -19.66 -5.82
C ARG A 180 2.65 -18.56 -5.19
N GLY A 181 2.14 -17.34 -5.15
CA GLY A 181 2.75 -16.19 -4.49
C GLY A 181 2.44 -16.07 -3.00
N ALA A 182 1.53 -16.89 -2.45
CA ALA A 182 1.06 -16.80 -1.06
C ALA A 182 2.17 -16.66 0.02
N PRO A 183 3.38 -17.25 -0.09
CA PRO A 183 4.47 -17.00 0.87
C PRO A 183 4.95 -15.54 0.95
N TRP A 184 4.59 -14.71 -0.03
CA TRP A 184 4.99 -13.30 -0.13
C TRP A 184 3.78 -12.34 -0.14
N ASP A 185 2.63 -12.78 0.38
CA ASP A 185 1.45 -11.93 0.55
C ASP A 185 1.62 -10.94 1.72
N VAL A 186 2.56 -10.02 1.56
CA VAL A 186 2.97 -9.01 2.54
C VAL A 186 3.31 -7.73 1.77
N ALA A 187 2.90 -6.59 2.32
CA ALA A 187 3.26 -5.28 1.80
C ALA A 187 3.83 -4.39 2.90
N PHE A 188 4.92 -3.69 2.59
CA PHE A 188 5.37 -2.52 3.34
C PHE A 188 5.06 -1.25 2.57
N VAL A 189 4.59 -0.23 3.27
CA VAL A 189 4.11 1.02 2.70
C VAL A 189 4.82 2.17 3.38
N GLN A 190 5.44 3.06 2.60
CA GLN A 190 5.84 4.36 3.12
C GLN A 190 4.61 5.27 3.09
N VAL A 191 4.28 5.86 4.24
CA VAL A 191 3.26 6.91 4.32
C VAL A 191 3.90 8.28 4.43
N GLY A 192 3.21 9.30 3.95
CA GLY A 192 3.58 10.70 4.16
C GLY A 192 3.24 11.13 5.58
N ALA A 193 3.83 12.26 5.99
CA ALA A 193 3.53 12.89 7.26
C ALA A 193 2.06 13.31 7.36
N ARG A 194 1.58 13.44 8.60
CA ARG A 194 0.29 14.06 8.91
C ARG A 194 0.31 15.55 8.54
N ASP A 195 -0.85 16.19 8.57
CA ASP A 195 -1.03 17.60 8.23
C ASP A 195 -0.19 18.59 9.05
N ASP A 196 0.19 18.22 10.28
CA ASP A 196 1.12 18.97 11.13
C ASP A 196 2.60 18.61 10.92
N GLY A 197 2.92 17.82 9.89
CA GLY A 197 4.28 17.42 9.54
C GLY A 197 4.84 16.26 10.36
N ARG A 198 4.10 15.72 11.34
CA ARG A 198 4.58 14.59 12.16
C ARG A 198 4.52 13.26 11.42
N GLN A 199 5.53 12.41 11.63
CA GLN A 199 5.53 11.06 11.07
C GLN A 199 4.61 10.15 11.88
N VAL A 200 4.11 9.09 11.25
CA VAL A 200 3.12 8.19 11.88
C VAL A 200 3.67 7.56 13.16
N GLN A 201 4.92 7.09 13.15
CA GLN A 201 5.52 6.45 14.34
C GLN A 201 5.71 7.45 15.49
N ASP A 202 5.90 8.75 15.21
CA ASP A 202 5.97 9.78 16.24
C ASP A 202 4.63 10.07 16.90
N VAL A 203 3.53 9.78 16.20
CA VAL A 203 2.17 10.03 16.70
C VAL A 203 1.65 8.84 17.50
N VAL A 204 1.87 7.62 17.00
CA VAL A 204 1.21 6.41 17.54
C VAL A 204 2.17 5.32 18.01
N GLY A 205 3.48 5.54 17.93
CA GLY A 205 4.49 4.51 18.15
C GLY A 205 4.54 3.50 17.00
N GLY A 206 5.34 2.45 17.18
CA GLY A 206 5.50 1.38 16.20
C GLY A 206 5.83 0.04 16.85
N ASN A 207 5.44 -1.04 16.18
CA ASN A 207 5.82 -2.38 16.57
C ASN A 207 7.18 -2.76 15.99
N THR A 208 7.91 -3.64 16.66
CA THR A 208 9.18 -4.15 16.12
C THR A 208 8.90 -5.27 15.14
N LEU A 209 9.43 -5.20 13.92
CA LEU A 209 9.38 -6.33 12.99
C LEU A 209 10.31 -7.43 13.49
N ALA A 210 9.82 -8.67 13.60
CA ALA A 210 10.59 -9.82 14.02
C ALA A 210 10.58 -10.91 12.94
N THR A 211 11.69 -11.05 12.23
CA THR A 211 11.88 -12.05 11.18
C THR A 211 12.77 -13.21 11.65
N GLY A 212 12.74 -14.34 10.95
CA GLY A 212 13.59 -15.51 11.25
C GLY A 212 13.25 -16.24 12.54
N ARG A 213 12.02 -16.07 13.05
CA ARG A 213 11.59 -16.62 14.36
C ARG A 213 10.82 -17.95 14.28
N GLY A 214 10.56 -18.46 13.08
CA GLY A 214 9.81 -19.70 12.87
C GLY A 214 8.30 -19.50 13.04
N TYR A 215 7.61 -20.57 13.45
CA TYR A 215 6.14 -20.68 13.33
C TYR A 215 5.40 -20.77 14.66
N ALA A 216 6.11 -21.09 15.75
CA ALA A 216 5.52 -21.48 17.01
C ALA A 216 5.80 -20.42 18.08
N PHE A 217 4.76 -19.69 18.45
CA PHE A 217 4.78 -18.71 19.51
C PHE A 217 3.70 -19.06 20.52
N ALA A 218 4.09 -19.19 21.79
CA ALA A 218 3.18 -19.62 22.86
C ALA A 218 2.07 -18.59 23.16
N ARG A 219 2.33 -17.31 22.94
CA ARG A 219 1.38 -16.22 23.20
C ARG A 219 1.53 -15.12 22.16
N VAL A 220 0.51 -15.00 21.31
CA VAL A 220 0.39 -14.00 20.25
C VAL A 220 -0.93 -13.26 20.42
N ARG A 221 -0.86 -11.94 20.44
CA ARG A 221 -2.05 -11.09 20.36
C ARG A 221 -2.33 -10.75 18.90
N LEU A 222 -3.50 -11.11 18.41
CA LEU A 222 -3.98 -10.75 17.08
C LEU A 222 -4.92 -9.55 17.21
N VAL A 223 -4.78 -8.54 16.35
CA VAL A 223 -5.63 -7.34 16.35
C VAL A 223 -6.05 -7.02 14.93
N GLY A 224 -7.35 -6.86 14.67
CA GLY A 224 -7.87 -6.68 13.31
C GLY A 224 -9.22 -6.01 13.21
N TYR A 225 -9.54 -5.51 12.01
CA TYR A 225 -10.80 -4.83 11.70
C TYR A 225 -11.70 -5.70 10.81
N PRO A 226 -12.63 -6.48 11.37
CA PRO A 226 -13.53 -7.30 10.58
C PRO A 226 -14.73 -6.51 10.06
N GLY A 227 -15.01 -6.65 8.77
CA GLY A 227 -16.30 -6.28 8.19
C GLY A 227 -16.76 -4.85 8.50
N SER A 228 -18.05 -4.73 8.77
CA SER A 228 -18.71 -3.48 9.18
C SER A 228 -18.66 -3.24 10.69
N ASP A 229 -17.82 -3.96 11.43
CA ASP A 229 -17.73 -3.80 12.89
C ASP A 229 -17.28 -2.38 13.25
N ARG A 230 -17.87 -1.85 14.32
CA ARG A 230 -17.63 -0.48 14.78
C ARG A 230 -16.29 -0.28 15.49
N GLN A 231 -15.61 -1.37 15.82
CA GLN A 231 -14.37 -1.42 16.61
C GLN A 231 -13.50 -2.61 16.16
N PRO A 232 -12.18 -2.59 16.39
CA PRO A 232 -11.33 -3.74 16.12
C PRO A 232 -11.59 -4.88 17.11
N LEU A 233 -11.28 -6.10 16.67
CA LEU A 233 -11.17 -7.28 17.52
C LEU A 233 -9.76 -7.44 18.07
N THR A 234 -9.67 -8.01 19.25
CA THR A 234 -8.46 -8.59 19.81
C THR A 234 -8.69 -10.04 20.21
N CYS A 235 -7.67 -10.87 20.01
CA CYS A 235 -7.61 -12.25 20.48
C CYS A 235 -6.19 -12.55 20.97
N THR A 236 -6.04 -13.46 21.94
CA THR A 236 -4.73 -13.99 22.33
C THR A 236 -4.75 -15.51 22.24
N SER A 237 -3.81 -16.08 21.49
CA SER A 237 -3.70 -17.51 21.25
C SER A 237 -2.25 -17.89 20.94
N SER A 238 -1.98 -19.17 20.77
CA SER A 238 -0.69 -19.67 20.29
C SER A 238 -0.71 -19.84 18.77
N THR A 239 0.46 -19.81 18.15
CA THR A 239 0.62 -20.15 16.72
C THR A 239 1.26 -21.52 16.55
N THR A 240 0.92 -22.19 15.46
CA THR A 240 1.51 -23.47 15.05
C THR A 240 1.91 -23.41 13.57
N ARG A 241 2.80 -24.31 13.14
CA ARG A 241 3.13 -24.45 11.71
C ARG A 241 1.97 -25.14 10.98
N PHE A 242 1.59 -24.60 9.83
CA PHE A 242 0.69 -25.22 8.89
C PHE A 242 1.31 -25.32 7.51
N THR A 243 1.26 -26.50 6.90
CA THR A 243 1.65 -26.72 5.50
C THR A 243 0.40 -27.14 4.73
N PRO A 244 -0.04 -26.37 3.72
CA PRO A 244 -1.19 -26.73 2.92
C PRO A 244 -0.98 -28.02 2.14
N THR A 245 -2.06 -28.77 1.91
CA THR A 245 -2.08 -29.97 1.04
C THR A 245 -2.65 -29.67 -0.35
N ASP A 246 -3.11 -28.44 -0.59
CA ASP A 246 -3.73 -27.99 -1.86
C ASP A 246 -2.72 -27.43 -2.88
N HIS A 247 -1.47 -27.89 -2.79
CA HIS A 247 -0.34 -27.46 -3.62
C HIS A 247 0.04 -25.97 -3.52
N THR A 248 -0.56 -25.20 -2.59
CA THR A 248 -0.04 -23.87 -2.24
C THR A 248 1.37 -24.02 -1.65
N PRO A 249 2.39 -23.31 -2.17
CA PRO A 249 3.76 -23.46 -1.69
C PRO A 249 3.94 -22.91 -0.27
N GLY A 250 4.96 -23.41 0.41
CA GLY A 250 5.41 -22.90 1.71
C GLY A 250 4.64 -23.43 2.92
N SER A 251 4.95 -22.86 4.07
CA SER A 251 4.25 -23.09 5.32
C SER A 251 3.93 -21.75 5.96
N TYR A 252 2.89 -21.74 6.80
CA TYR A 252 2.26 -20.55 7.35
C TYR A 252 2.14 -20.67 8.86
N LEU A 253 2.16 -19.53 9.56
CA LEU A 253 1.70 -19.50 10.95
C LEU A 253 0.18 -19.71 10.92
N ARG A 254 -0.33 -20.58 11.78
CA ARG A 254 -1.76 -20.80 12.01
C ARG A 254 -2.13 -20.36 13.42
N ILE A 255 -3.12 -19.49 13.55
CA ILE A 255 -3.67 -19.05 14.84
C ILE A 255 -5.18 -19.28 14.88
N VAL A 256 -5.66 -19.77 16.02
CA VAL A 256 -7.10 -19.99 16.25
C VAL A 256 -7.63 -18.84 17.09
N CYS A 257 -8.48 -18.03 16.47
CA CYS A 257 -9.13 -16.85 17.02
C CYS A 257 -10.46 -16.67 16.29
N SER A 258 -11.57 -16.56 17.02
CA SER A 258 -12.88 -16.44 16.41
C SER A 258 -13.08 -15.11 15.69
N ASP A 259 -13.93 -15.10 14.67
CA ASP A 259 -14.54 -13.87 14.13
C ASP A 259 -13.65 -12.92 13.29
N TYR A 260 -12.48 -13.37 12.85
CA TYR A 260 -11.61 -12.62 11.92
C TYR A 260 -12.10 -12.78 10.46
N ARG A 261 -13.09 -11.97 10.09
CA ARG A 261 -13.74 -11.91 8.75
C ARG A 261 -12.97 -11.02 7.75
N SER A 262 -13.53 -10.80 6.56
CA SER A 262 -13.04 -9.84 5.55
C SER A 262 -12.62 -8.50 6.18
N GLY A 263 -11.56 -7.88 5.67
CA GLY A 263 -11.02 -6.60 6.19
C GLY A 263 -9.94 -6.77 7.26
N THR A 264 -9.83 -7.98 7.84
CA THR A 264 -8.75 -8.31 8.78
C THR A 264 -7.42 -8.62 8.09
N SER A 265 -7.38 -8.73 6.76
CA SER A 265 -6.13 -8.83 6.00
C SER A 265 -5.10 -7.77 6.43
N GLY A 266 -3.87 -8.19 6.67
CA GLY A 266 -2.79 -7.34 7.19
C GLY A 266 -2.77 -7.17 8.71
N SER A 267 -3.72 -7.76 9.47
CA SER A 267 -3.73 -7.73 10.94
C SER A 267 -2.44 -8.33 11.53
N PRO A 268 -1.71 -7.61 12.40
CA PRO A 268 -0.45 -8.08 12.92
C PRO A 268 -0.61 -9.16 14.00
N PHE A 269 0.33 -10.10 14.00
CA PHE A 269 0.52 -11.13 15.02
C PHE A 269 1.57 -10.61 15.99
N LEU A 270 1.15 -10.14 17.17
CA LEU A 270 2.03 -9.51 18.15
C LEU A 270 2.53 -10.53 19.18
N ALA A 271 3.77 -10.97 19.02
CA ALA A 271 4.51 -11.67 20.07
C ALA A 271 5.10 -10.66 21.08
N LYS A 272 5.47 -11.14 22.28
CA LYS A 272 6.08 -10.32 23.35
C LYS A 272 5.37 -8.98 23.60
N PHE A 273 4.03 -9.00 23.53
CA PHE A 273 3.22 -7.80 23.69
C PHE A 273 3.39 -7.18 25.09
N ASN A 274 3.74 -5.91 25.13
CA ASN A 274 3.86 -5.13 26.36
C ASN A 274 2.60 -4.26 26.53
N ALA A 275 1.78 -4.59 27.53
CA ALA A 275 0.53 -3.88 27.78
C ALA A 275 0.72 -2.41 28.23
N ARG A 276 1.90 -2.06 28.76
CA ARG A 276 2.20 -0.68 29.20
C ARG A 276 2.46 0.25 28.01
N THR A 277 3.16 -0.24 27.00
CA THR A 277 3.48 0.55 25.80
C THR A 277 2.47 0.34 24.67
N GLY A 278 1.67 -0.73 24.75
CA GLY A 278 0.74 -1.13 23.68
C GLY A 278 1.45 -1.70 22.45
N THR A 279 2.74 -2.01 22.53
CA THR A 279 3.57 -2.49 21.40
C THR A 279 4.03 -3.94 21.59
N GLY A 280 4.46 -4.58 20.51
CA GLY A 280 5.06 -5.91 20.53
C GLY A 280 5.97 -6.17 19.33
N GLU A 281 6.36 -7.44 19.19
CA GLU A 281 7.07 -7.96 18.02
C GLU A 281 6.05 -8.47 16.99
N VAL A 282 6.03 -7.89 15.79
CA VAL A 282 5.24 -8.42 14.67
C VAL A 282 5.97 -9.61 14.06
N VAL A 283 5.41 -10.80 14.26
CA VAL A 283 5.97 -12.08 13.76
C VAL A 283 5.21 -12.64 12.55
N GLY A 284 4.16 -11.93 12.14
CA GLY A 284 3.31 -12.26 10.99
C GLY A 284 2.21 -11.22 10.82
N SER A 285 1.52 -11.28 9.68
CA SER A 285 0.27 -10.56 9.39
C SER A 285 -0.74 -11.47 8.69
N ILE A 286 -2.05 -11.28 8.91
CA ILE A 286 -3.10 -12.06 8.20
C ILE A 286 -2.90 -11.92 6.69
N GLY A 287 -2.71 -13.05 6.02
CA GLY A 287 -2.45 -13.15 4.58
C GLY A 287 -1.94 -14.55 4.23
N GLY A 288 -1.47 -14.71 3.00
CA GLY A 288 -0.79 -15.93 2.54
C GLY A 288 -1.76 -17.00 2.09
N TRP A 289 -1.71 -18.19 2.70
CA TRP A 289 -2.57 -19.31 2.28
C TRP A 289 -4.02 -18.87 2.27
N LYS A 290 -4.65 -18.91 1.09
CA LYS A 290 -6.03 -18.45 0.87
C LYS A 290 -6.27 -17.06 1.46
N THR A 291 -5.35 -16.12 1.21
CA THR A 291 -5.41 -14.72 1.65
C THR A 291 -5.61 -14.52 3.15
N GLY A 292 -5.17 -15.48 3.97
CA GLY A 292 -5.34 -15.45 5.43
C GLY A 292 -6.24 -16.53 5.98
N GLY A 293 -6.81 -17.39 5.13
CA GLY A 293 -7.57 -18.58 5.49
C GLY A 293 -9.01 -18.54 4.99
N PRO A 294 -9.67 -19.71 4.85
CA PRO A 294 -11.04 -19.80 4.36
C PRO A 294 -12.12 -19.61 5.44
N THR A 295 -11.76 -19.45 6.71
CA THR A 295 -12.72 -19.42 7.84
C THR A 295 -12.42 -18.28 8.80
N ALA A 296 -13.44 -17.71 9.45
CA ALA A 296 -13.25 -16.62 10.40
C ALA A 296 -12.66 -17.06 11.75
N GLY A 297 -12.66 -18.38 12.03
CA GLY A 297 -12.16 -18.94 13.29
C GLY A 297 -10.66 -19.28 13.30
N VAL A 298 -10.02 -19.26 12.13
CA VAL A 298 -8.62 -19.63 11.98
C VAL A 298 -7.98 -18.72 10.95
N SER A 299 -6.96 -17.99 11.37
CA SER A 299 -6.20 -17.09 10.51
C SER A 299 -4.80 -17.63 10.23
N TYR A 300 -4.26 -17.24 9.09
CA TYR A 300 -2.95 -17.65 8.62
C TYR A 300 -2.07 -16.44 8.32
N SER A 301 -0.76 -16.64 8.40
CA SER A 301 0.22 -15.63 8.03
C SER A 301 1.38 -16.27 7.26
N PRO A 302 1.92 -15.60 6.22
CA PRO A 302 3.22 -15.95 5.68
C PRO A 302 4.29 -15.96 6.79
N ASN A 303 5.22 -16.91 6.74
CA ASN A 303 6.34 -16.89 7.66
C ASN A 303 7.28 -15.74 7.34
N PHE A 304 7.56 -14.88 8.32
CA PHE A 304 8.46 -13.74 8.17
C PHE A 304 9.92 -14.20 8.19
N GLY A 305 10.39 -14.75 7.06
CA GLY A 305 11.78 -15.14 6.84
C GLY A 305 12.64 -14.01 6.25
N SER A 306 13.80 -14.38 5.69
CA SER A 306 14.74 -13.43 5.08
C SER A 306 14.14 -12.64 3.92
N ASP A 307 13.17 -13.21 3.20
CA ASP A 307 12.47 -12.52 2.11
C ASP A 307 11.70 -11.29 2.63
N ILE A 308 10.96 -11.44 3.73
CA ILE A 308 10.19 -10.34 4.33
C ILE A 308 11.12 -9.32 4.98
N GLN A 309 12.23 -9.76 5.57
CA GLN A 309 13.27 -8.87 6.09
C GLN A 309 13.85 -7.98 4.98
N ARG A 310 14.23 -8.57 3.84
CA ARG A 310 14.73 -7.80 2.69
C ARG A 310 13.68 -6.86 2.11
N LEU A 311 12.41 -7.28 2.09
CA LEU A 311 11.32 -6.42 1.62
C LEU A 311 11.13 -5.19 2.53
N TYR A 312 11.23 -5.38 3.85
CA TYR A 312 11.23 -4.28 4.81
C TYR A 312 12.44 -3.35 4.63
N GLU A 313 13.65 -3.92 4.47
CA GLU A 313 14.87 -3.14 4.25
C GLU A 313 14.80 -2.32 2.94
N ALA A 314 14.25 -2.90 1.87
CA ALA A 314 13.98 -2.20 0.62
C ALA A 314 13.01 -1.03 0.82
N ALA A 315 11.95 -1.24 1.59
CA ALA A 315 10.99 -0.20 1.94
C ALA A 315 11.60 0.90 2.81
N VAL A 316 12.48 0.57 3.76
CA VAL A 316 13.21 1.56 4.56
C VAL A 316 14.18 2.36 3.70
N ALA A 317 14.97 1.68 2.87
CA ALA A 317 15.95 2.32 1.97
C ALA A 317 15.29 3.11 0.84
N GLY A 318 13.99 2.93 0.60
CA GLY A 318 13.27 3.61 -0.47
C GLY A 318 13.70 3.15 -1.86
N THR A 319 14.15 1.90 -2.01
CA THR A 319 14.52 1.37 -3.33
C THR A 319 13.31 1.33 -4.27
N PRO A 320 13.50 1.39 -5.59
CA PRO A 320 12.39 1.31 -6.54
C PRO A 320 11.51 0.07 -6.27
N PRO A 321 10.20 0.25 -5.99
CA PRO A 321 9.34 -0.90 -5.70
C PRO A 321 9.07 -1.75 -6.94
N ALA A 322 9.01 -3.06 -6.74
CA ALA A 322 8.54 -4.03 -7.73
C ALA A 322 7.15 -3.67 -8.26
N ARG A 323 6.83 -4.11 -9.48
CA ARG A 323 5.56 -3.78 -10.14
C ARG A 323 4.97 -5.01 -10.83
N PRO A 324 3.64 -5.10 -10.93
CA PRO A 324 3.01 -6.07 -11.82
C PRO A 324 3.55 -5.86 -13.23
N ARG A 325 3.97 -6.94 -13.89
CA ARG A 325 4.24 -6.88 -15.33
C ARG A 325 2.90 -6.60 -16.02
N THR A 326 2.78 -5.44 -16.65
CA THR A 326 1.72 -5.22 -17.65
C THR A 326 2.10 -6.08 -18.83
N LEU A 327 1.33 -7.15 -19.10
CA LEU A 327 1.46 -7.82 -20.40
C LEU A 327 1.12 -6.76 -21.48
N PRO A 328 1.90 -6.67 -22.57
CA PRO A 328 1.56 -5.82 -23.70
C PRO A 328 0.20 -6.20 -24.31
#